data_AF-A0A2T6M923-F1
#
_entry.id   AF-A0A2T6M923-F1
#
_cell.length_a   1.000
_cell.length_b   1.000
_cell.length_c   1.000
_cell.angle_alpha   90.00
_cell.angle_beta   90.00
_cell.angle_gamma   90.00
#
_symmetry.space_group_name_H-M   'P 1'
#
loop_
_entity.id
_entity.type
_entity.pdbx_description
1 polymer ?
#
loop_
_entity_poly.entity_id
_entity_poly.type
_entity_poly.pdbx_seq_one_letter_code
_entity_poly.pdbx_strand_id
1 'polypeptide(L)'
;MTRYGMGAALALALLACPALAQAKGLGVEATGGKADGQWGAELGASYSMGFGPFTVRPVVGAFIPTEDGASTSIYAKGEATFTIPAVAELGLGARLAHEKVRAYALAAFPILPKFKLTLQGGEHYGAAGLRFSF
;
A
#
# COMPACT_ATOMS: atom_id res chain seq x y z
N MET A 1 26.45 -6.03 18.81
CA MET A 1 25.49 -6.42 17.76
C MET A 1 24.11 -5.98 18.18
N THR A 2 23.62 -4.84 17.68
CA THR A 2 22.22 -4.42 17.90
C THR A 2 21.84 -3.40 16.81
N ARG A 3 21.24 -3.90 15.74
CA ARG A 3 20.63 -3.11 14.65
C ARG A 3 19.19 -3.57 14.45
N TYR A 4 18.37 -3.44 15.49
CA TYR A 4 16.92 -3.60 15.39
C TYR A 4 16.30 -2.45 16.16
N GLY A 5 15.70 -1.49 15.46
CA GLY A 5 15.06 -0.34 16.11
C GLY A 5 14.73 0.82 15.16
N MET A 6 15.45 0.93 14.03
CA MET A 6 15.30 2.11 13.16
C MET A 6 14.10 2.03 12.19
N GLY A 7 13.65 0.83 11.81
CA GLY A 7 12.54 0.64 10.86
C GLY A 7 11.15 0.93 11.46
N ALA A 8 10.90 0.45 12.68
CA ALA A 8 9.61 0.67 13.36
C ALA A 8 9.43 2.14 13.82
N ALA A 9 10.53 2.81 14.18
CA ALA A 9 10.52 4.21 14.58
C ALA A 9 10.14 5.16 13.44
N LEU A 10 10.52 4.85 12.19
CA LEU A 10 10.19 5.67 11.02
C LEU A 10 8.70 5.59 10.64
N ALA A 11 8.09 4.40 10.80
CA ALA A 11 6.67 4.20 10.52
C ALA A 11 5.77 4.91 11.55
N LEU A 12 6.15 4.94 12.83
CA LEU A 12 5.45 5.74 13.86
C LEU A 12 5.67 7.25 13.69
N ALA A 13 6.85 7.69 13.26
CA ALA A 13 7.16 9.11 13.07
C ALA A 13 6.30 9.76 11.98
N LEU A 14 5.91 8.99 10.94
CA LEU A 14 5.00 9.46 9.91
C LEU A 14 3.57 9.65 10.46
N LEU A 15 3.07 8.82 11.38
CA LEU A 15 1.72 9.01 11.93
C LEU A 15 1.60 10.26 12.83
N ALA A 16 2.70 10.77 13.38
CA ALA A 16 2.72 11.89 14.31
C ALA A 16 3.02 13.25 13.65
N CYS A 17 3.18 13.33 12.32
CA CYS A 17 3.49 14.60 11.67
C CYS A 17 2.20 15.40 11.38
N PRO A 18 1.92 16.52 12.09
CA PRO A 18 0.72 17.33 11.84
C PRO A 18 0.69 17.91 10.42
N ALA A 19 1.83 17.98 9.73
CA ALA A 19 1.88 18.39 8.32
C ALA A 19 1.18 17.39 7.38
N LEU A 20 1.09 16.10 7.72
CA LEU A 20 0.36 15.11 6.92
C LEU A 20 -1.15 15.34 6.95
N ALA A 21 -1.68 15.92 8.04
CA ALA A 21 -3.11 16.25 8.13
C ALA A 21 -3.54 17.36 7.16
N GLN A 22 -2.59 18.15 6.64
CA GLN A 22 -2.82 19.26 5.71
C GLN A 22 -2.62 18.86 4.24
N ALA A 23 -2.01 17.71 3.98
CA ALA A 23 -1.57 17.32 2.64
C ALA A 23 -2.62 16.46 1.94
N LYS A 24 -3.50 17.12 1.18
CA LYS A 24 -4.50 16.48 0.32
C LYS A 24 -3.82 15.47 -0.62
N GLY A 25 -4.36 14.25 -0.65
CA GLY A 25 -3.91 13.19 -1.54
C GLY A 25 -2.87 12.25 -0.93
N LEU A 26 -2.25 12.58 0.21
CA LEU A 26 -1.42 11.60 0.91
C LEU A 26 -2.28 10.49 1.52
N GLY A 27 -1.69 9.32 1.69
CA GLY A 27 -2.35 8.20 2.33
C GLY A 27 -1.36 7.17 2.84
N VAL A 28 -1.84 6.28 3.69
CA VAL A 28 -1.08 5.15 4.19
C VAL A 28 -1.86 3.86 3.95
N GLU A 29 -1.16 2.78 3.67
CA GLU A 29 -1.75 1.46 3.51
C GLU A 29 -1.08 0.43 4.41
N ALA A 30 -1.90 -0.47 4.95
CA ALA A 30 -1.47 -1.63 5.70
C ALA A 30 -2.21 -2.85 5.15
N THR A 31 -1.48 -3.78 4.56
CA THR A 31 -2.07 -4.99 3.95
C THR A 31 -1.36 -6.24 4.41
N GLY A 32 -2.10 -7.33 4.55
CA GLY A 32 -1.57 -8.67 4.84
C GLY A 32 -1.81 -9.56 3.64
N GLY A 33 -0.84 -10.41 3.30
CA GLY A 33 -0.97 -11.25 2.13
C GLY A 33 0.29 -11.99 1.73
N LYS A 34 0.25 -12.50 0.51
CA LYS A 34 1.35 -13.20 -0.14
C LYS A 34 1.96 -12.28 -1.20
N ALA A 35 3.26 -12.03 -1.09
CA ALA A 35 4.03 -11.30 -2.10
C ALA A 35 5.26 -12.10 -2.50
N ASP A 36 5.48 -12.28 -3.81
CA ASP A 36 6.59 -13.04 -4.37
C ASP A 36 6.71 -14.47 -3.81
N GLY A 37 5.57 -15.08 -3.49
CA GLY A 37 5.52 -16.42 -2.91
C GLY A 37 5.64 -16.47 -1.39
N GLN A 38 5.96 -15.36 -0.71
CA GLN A 38 6.12 -15.29 0.73
C GLN A 38 4.94 -14.62 1.42
N TRP A 39 4.53 -15.14 2.58
CA TRP A 39 3.53 -14.50 3.42
C TRP A 39 4.15 -13.38 4.24
N GLY A 40 3.40 -12.29 4.40
CA GLY A 40 3.87 -11.10 5.10
C GLY A 40 2.83 -10.00 5.20
N ALA A 41 3.28 -8.87 5.73
CA ALA A 41 2.52 -7.62 5.77
C ALA A 41 3.24 -6.54 4.96
N GLU A 42 2.49 -5.68 4.28
CA GLU A 42 3.00 -4.49 3.61
C GLU A 42 2.50 -3.26 4.34
N LEU A 43 3.43 -2.36 4.69
CA LEU A 43 3.13 -1.02 5.17
C LEU A 43 3.64 -0.01 4.13
N GLY A 44 2.79 0.90 3.68
CA GLY A 44 3.12 1.82 2.60
C GLY A 44 2.58 3.22 2.81
N ALA A 45 3.24 4.19 2.19
CA ALA A 45 2.76 5.55 2.01
C ALA A 45 2.43 5.77 0.53
N SER A 46 1.36 6.49 0.26
CA SER A 46 0.82 6.71 -1.08
C SER A 46 0.52 8.18 -1.33
N TYR A 47 0.49 8.57 -2.60
CA TYR A 47 0.02 9.89 -3.03
C TYR A 47 -1.00 9.72 -4.15
N SER A 48 -2.19 10.28 -4.00
CA SER A 48 -3.32 10.11 -4.92
C SER A 48 -3.48 11.33 -5.81
N MET A 49 -3.35 11.13 -7.12
CA MET A 49 -3.52 12.16 -8.14
C MET A 49 -4.80 11.86 -8.93
N GLY A 50 -5.84 12.68 -8.74
CA GLY A 50 -7.13 12.50 -9.39
C GLY A 50 -7.21 13.20 -10.75
N PHE A 51 -7.79 12.52 -11.73
CA PHE A 51 -8.05 12.99 -13.10
C PHE A 51 -9.48 12.62 -13.49
N GLY A 52 -10.46 13.36 -12.98
CA GLY A 52 -11.88 13.00 -13.12
C GLY A 52 -12.21 11.72 -12.35
N PRO A 53 -12.81 10.67 -12.97
CA PRO A 53 -13.10 9.41 -12.29
C PRO A 53 -11.86 8.54 -12.08
N PHE A 54 -10.73 8.90 -12.69
CA PHE A 54 -9.48 8.14 -12.59
C PHE A 54 -8.59 8.66 -11.46
N THR A 55 -7.86 7.78 -10.80
CA THR A 55 -6.81 8.12 -9.84
C THR A 55 -5.55 7.36 -10.16
N VAL A 56 -4.43 8.07 -10.25
CA VAL A 56 -3.10 7.45 -10.30
C VAL A 56 -2.44 7.59 -8.94
N ARG A 57 -1.84 6.51 -8.45
CA ARG A 57 -1.33 6.42 -7.08
C ARG A 57 0.02 5.70 -7.04
N PRO A 58 1.15 6.44 -6.98
CA PRO A 58 2.40 5.88 -6.51
C PRO A 58 2.30 5.50 -5.04
N VAL A 59 2.94 4.39 -4.68
CA VAL A 59 3.08 3.89 -3.31
C VAL A 59 4.53 3.48 -3.10
N VAL A 60 5.07 3.74 -1.92
CA VAL A 60 6.36 3.21 -1.46
C VAL A 60 6.20 2.65 -0.07
N GLY A 61 6.84 1.52 0.21
CA GLY A 61 6.64 0.85 1.48
C GLY A 61 7.65 -0.23 1.78
N ALA A 62 7.39 -0.92 2.89
CA ALA A 62 8.16 -2.06 3.36
C ALA A 62 7.26 -3.31 3.42
N PHE A 63 7.78 -4.42 2.91
CA PHE A 63 7.22 -5.76 3.10
C PHE A 63 7.94 -6.45 4.26
N ILE A 64 7.17 -6.91 5.23
CA ILE A 64 7.61 -7.56 6.45
C ILE A 64 7.19 -9.03 6.33
N PRO A 65 8.12 -9.94 6.00
CA PRO A 65 7.80 -11.36 5.88
C PRO A 65 7.47 -11.98 7.25
N THR A 66 6.60 -12.99 7.27
CA THR A 66 6.31 -13.77 8.48
C THR A 66 7.26 -14.94 8.69
N GLU A 67 8.05 -15.29 7.67
CA GLU A 67 8.97 -16.42 7.69
C GLU A 67 10.24 -16.08 8.50
N ASP A 68 10.60 -16.96 9.44
CA ASP A 68 11.79 -16.77 10.28
C ASP A 68 13.07 -16.76 9.44
N GLY A 69 13.88 -15.70 9.59
CA GLY A 69 15.11 -15.49 8.83
C GLY A 69 14.93 -14.72 7.52
N ALA A 70 13.70 -14.46 7.09
CA ALA A 70 13.43 -13.57 5.95
C ALA A 70 13.63 -12.10 6.35
N SER A 71 14.18 -11.30 5.43
CA SER A 71 14.49 -9.89 5.69
C SER A 71 13.40 -8.97 5.14
N THR A 72 13.11 -7.90 5.88
CA THR A 72 12.22 -6.81 5.42
C THR A 72 12.78 -6.19 4.15
N SER A 73 11.92 -5.99 3.16
CA SER A 73 12.30 -5.42 1.86
C SER A 73 11.52 -4.16 1.52
N ILE A 74 12.17 -3.22 0.84
CA ILE A 74 11.49 -2.04 0.30
C ILE A 74 10.82 -2.40 -1.03
N TYR A 75 9.63 -1.87 -1.25
CA TYR A 75 8.91 -1.98 -2.52
C TYR A 75 8.39 -0.61 -2.98
N ALA A 76 8.10 -0.52 -4.27
CA ALA A 76 7.32 0.56 -4.85
C ALA A 76 6.11 -0.03 -5.60
N LYS A 77 5.00 0.71 -5.67
CA LYS A 77 3.85 0.39 -6.50
C LYS A 77 3.44 1.59 -7.31
N GLY A 78 2.87 1.35 -8.48
CA GLY A 78 2.05 2.31 -9.20
C GLY A 78 0.67 1.70 -9.43
N GLU A 79 -0.38 2.37 -8.99
CA GLU A 79 -1.77 1.98 -9.22
C GLU A 79 -2.49 3.00 -10.11
N ALA A 80 -3.36 2.52 -10.97
CA ALA A 80 -4.33 3.34 -11.69
C ALA A 80 -5.73 2.75 -11.45
N THR A 81 -6.63 3.55 -10.90
CA THR A 81 -7.99 3.13 -10.56
C THR A 81 -9.05 4.00 -11.21
N PHE A 82 -10.22 3.41 -11.46
CA PHE A 82 -11.45 4.06 -11.85
C PHE A 82 -12.44 4.01 -10.69
N THR A 83 -13.06 5.15 -10.38
CA THR A 83 -13.99 5.30 -9.26
C THR A 83 -15.42 5.05 -9.72
N ILE A 84 -16.08 4.08 -9.09
CA ILE A 84 -17.53 3.88 -9.16
C ILE A 84 -18.14 4.56 -7.93
N PRO A 85 -18.82 5.70 -8.09
CA PRO A 85 -19.34 6.48 -6.97
C PRO A 85 -20.17 5.61 -6.00
N ALA A 86 -19.91 5.78 -4.70
CA ALA A 86 -20.56 5.05 -3.60
C ALA A 86 -20.35 3.52 -3.55
N VAL A 87 -19.61 2.91 -4.48
CA VAL A 87 -19.45 1.45 -4.56
C VAL A 87 -18.00 1.02 -4.31
N ALA A 88 -17.08 1.38 -5.22
CA ALA A 88 -15.70 0.89 -5.19
C ALA A 88 -14.78 1.69 -6.12
N GLU A 89 -13.47 1.56 -5.91
CA GLU A 89 -12.46 1.85 -6.93
C GLU A 89 -11.93 0.53 -7.49
N LEU A 90 -11.89 0.40 -8.80
CA LEU A 90 -11.36 -0.77 -9.49
C LEU A 90 -10.17 -0.35 -10.34
N GLY A 91 -9.13 -1.18 -10.42
CA GLY A 91 -7.96 -0.79 -11.18
C GLY A 91 -6.92 -1.87 -11.36
N LEU A 92 -5.80 -1.43 -11.89
CA LEU A 92 -4.60 -2.24 -12.10
C LEU A 92 -3.42 -1.54 -11.44
N GLY A 93 -2.45 -2.33 -11.01
CA GLY A 93 -1.22 -1.82 -10.46
C GLY A 93 -0.03 -2.71 -10.82
N ALA A 94 1.16 -2.14 -10.64
CA ALA A 94 2.41 -2.84 -10.76
C ALA A 94 3.21 -2.62 -9.48
N ARG A 95 3.72 -3.71 -8.89
CA ARG A 95 4.58 -3.71 -7.71
C ARG A 95 6.00 -4.06 -8.13
N LEU A 96 6.96 -3.23 -7.76
CA LEU A 96 8.39 -3.44 -7.94
C LEU A 96 9.03 -3.74 -6.59
N ALA A 97 9.65 -4.91 -6.45
CA ALA A 97 10.48 -5.27 -5.31
C ALA A 97 11.60 -6.22 -5.78
N HIS A 98 12.83 -6.05 -5.27
CA HIS A 98 13.98 -6.87 -5.66
C HIS A 98 14.12 -7.06 -7.18
N GLU A 99 14.01 -5.96 -7.94
CA GLU A 99 14.08 -5.94 -9.42
C GLU A 99 12.97 -6.73 -10.14
N LYS A 100 11.99 -7.27 -9.41
CA LYS A 100 10.85 -7.99 -9.98
C LYS A 100 9.62 -7.08 -10.02
N VAL A 101 9.00 -7.02 -11.19
CA VAL A 101 7.72 -6.34 -11.38
C VAL A 101 6.59 -7.37 -11.36
N ARG A 102 5.54 -7.08 -10.59
CA ARG A 102 4.32 -7.87 -10.47
C ARG A 102 3.13 -7.01 -10.84
N ALA A 103 2.46 -7.35 -11.93
CA ALA A 103 1.17 -6.74 -12.26
C ALA A 103 0.07 -7.39 -11.41
N TYR A 104 -0.90 -6.60 -10.98
CA TYR A 104 -2.06 -7.05 -10.21
C TYR A 104 -3.29 -6.21 -10.52
N ALA A 105 -4.45 -6.78 -10.29
CA ALA A 105 -5.70 -6.05 -10.21
C ALA A 105 -5.96 -5.63 -8.76
N LEU A 106 -6.64 -4.50 -8.58
CA LEU A 106 -7.07 -4.04 -7.26
C LEU A 106 -8.54 -3.61 -7.26
N ALA A 107 -9.17 -3.82 -6.11
CA ALA A 107 -10.48 -3.30 -5.76
C ALA A 107 -10.39 -2.64 -4.38
N ALA A 108 -10.92 -1.43 -4.23
CA ALA A 108 -10.95 -0.70 -2.97
C ALA A 108 -12.37 -0.25 -2.64
N PHE A 109 -12.89 -0.69 -1.50
CA PHE A 109 -14.26 -0.45 -1.05
C PHE A 109 -14.26 0.61 0.06
N PRO A 110 -15.02 1.71 -0.06
CA PRO A 110 -15.14 2.69 1.01
C PRO A 110 -15.92 2.08 2.18
N ILE A 111 -15.27 1.99 3.35
CA ILE A 111 -15.90 1.44 4.56
C ILE A 111 -16.31 2.54 5.55
N LEU A 112 -15.52 3.62 5.62
CA LEU A 112 -15.76 4.82 6.44
C LEU A 112 -15.21 6.03 5.69
N PRO A 113 -15.59 7.27 6.07
CA PRO A 113 -14.91 8.46 5.55
C PRO A 113 -13.39 8.31 5.72
N LYS A 114 -12.65 8.46 4.62
CA LYS A 114 -11.18 8.31 4.52
C LYS A 114 -10.60 6.88 4.61
N PHE A 115 -11.39 5.87 4.98
CA PHE A 115 -10.91 4.48 5.05
C PHE A 115 -11.49 3.63 3.93
N LYS A 116 -10.61 2.87 3.28
CA LYS A 116 -10.98 1.90 2.24
C LYS A 116 -10.42 0.53 2.58
N LEU A 117 -11.24 -0.50 2.40
CA LEU A 117 -10.79 -1.89 2.37
C LEU A 117 -10.21 -2.15 0.98
N THR A 118 -8.96 -2.57 0.90
CA THR A 118 -8.27 -2.89 -0.36
C THR A 118 -8.13 -4.39 -0.53
N LEU A 119 -8.38 -4.87 -1.74
CA LEU A 119 -8.11 -6.21 -2.20
C LEU A 119 -7.21 -6.08 -3.43
N GLN A 120 -6.11 -6.83 -3.46
CA GLN A 120 -5.13 -6.85 -4.54
C GLN A 120 -4.88 -8.31 -4.93
N GLY A 121 -4.88 -8.61 -6.22
CA GLY A 121 -4.68 -9.97 -6.72
C GLY A 121 -4.02 -10.00 -8.10
N GLY A 122 -2.98 -10.81 -8.23
CA GLY A 122 -2.20 -10.98 -9.45
C GLY A 122 -1.33 -12.24 -9.40
N GLU A 123 -0.49 -12.43 -10.41
CA GLU A 123 0.39 -13.58 -10.49
C GLU A 123 1.45 -13.51 -9.37
N HIS A 124 1.46 -14.51 -8.49
CA HIS A 124 2.33 -14.56 -7.30
C HIS A 124 2.21 -13.38 -6.32
N TYR A 125 1.08 -12.64 -6.36
CA TYR A 125 0.79 -11.55 -5.45
C TYR A 125 -0.70 -11.55 -5.07
N GLY A 126 -1.01 -11.55 -3.78
CA GLY A 126 -2.38 -11.45 -3.28
C GLY A 126 -2.39 -10.84 -1.89
N ALA A 127 -3.03 -9.69 -1.71
CA ALA A 127 -3.02 -8.95 -0.46
C ALA A 127 -4.37 -8.29 -0.19
N ALA A 128 -4.74 -8.20 1.09
CA ALA A 128 -5.92 -7.52 1.54
C ALA A 128 -5.59 -6.63 2.75
N GLY A 129 -6.25 -5.48 2.87
CA GLY A 129 -6.02 -4.62 4.02
C GLY A 129 -6.73 -3.29 3.95
N LEU A 130 -6.16 -2.28 4.59
CA LEU A 130 -6.77 -0.98 4.75
C LEU A 130 -5.90 0.10 4.14
N ARG A 131 -6.56 1.06 3.50
CA ARG A 131 -5.96 2.31 3.05
C ARG A 131 -6.66 3.47 3.72
N PHE A 132 -5.86 4.37 4.27
CA PHE A 132 -6.29 5.65 4.81
C PHE A 132 -5.79 6.78 3.91
N SER A 133 -6.59 7.82 3.69
CA SER A 133 -6.22 8.96 2.84
C SER A 133 -6.65 10.30 3.43
N PHE A 134 -5.82 11.32 3.23
CA PHE A 134 -5.99 12.70 3.72
C PHE A 134 -6.62 13.61 2.67
#